data_AF-A0A432SYP0-F1
#
_entry.id   AF-A0A432SYP0-F1
#
_cell.length_a   1.000
_cell.length_b   1.000
_cell.length_c   1.000
_cell.angle_alpha   90.00
_cell.angle_beta   90.00
_cell.angle_gamma   90.00
#
_symmetry.space_group_name_H-M   'P 1'
#
loop_
_entity.id
_entity.type
_entity.pdbx_description
1 polymer ?
#
loop_
_entity_poly.entity_id
_entity_poly.type
_entity_poly.pdbx_seq_one_letter_code
_entity_poly.pdbx_strand_id
1 'polypeptide(L)' 'MNEENVVERVCLLALMKKESKETLSDVQNMLVETGMFDMKECKSVFKMLKNEQYISENDTLTMKGVMEAKLAEEMFKQ' A
#
# COMPACT_ATOMS: atom_id res chain seq x y z
N MET A 1 -7.72 6.07 -15.95
CA MET A 1 -6.99 5.58 -14.77
C MET A 1 -5.53 5.48 -15.19
N ASN A 2 -4.63 6.24 -14.58
CA ASN A 2 -3.20 5.99 -14.79
C ASN A 2 -2.83 4.75 -13.97
N GLU A 3 -2.15 3.78 -14.58
CA GLU A 3 -1.76 2.52 -13.96
C GLU A 3 -0.95 2.71 -12.66
N GLU A 4 -0.21 3.83 -12.55
CA GLU A 4 0.52 4.23 -11.33
C GLU A 4 -0.39 4.37 -10.10
N ASN A 5 -1.63 4.84 -10.27
CA ASN A 5 -2.58 4.95 -9.15
C ASN A 5 -3.05 3.58 -8.65
N VAL A 6 -3.01 2.53 -9.48
CA VAL A 6 -3.49 1.20 -9.09
C VAL A 6 -2.51 0.54 -8.14
N VAL A 7 -1.21 0.64 -8.42
CA VAL A 7 -0.13 0.08 -7.60
C VAL A 7 -0.15 0.68 -6.19
N GLU A 8 -0.17 2.02 -6.10
CA GLU A 8 -0.24 2.74 -4.83
C GLU A 8 -1.45 2.32 -4.01
N ARG A 9 -2.62 2.24 -4.66
CA ARG A 9 -3.88 1.83 -4.04
C ARG A 9 -3.86 0.40 -3.52
N VAL A 10 -3.24 -0.53 -4.25
CA VAL A 10 -3.06 -1.91 -3.78
C VAL A 10 -2.12 -1.95 -2.57
N CYS A 11 -1.01 -1.21 -2.59
CA CYS A 11 -0.10 -1.11 -1.44
C CYS A 11 -0.81 -0.56 -0.18
N LEU A 12 -1.62 0.50 -0.34
CA LEU A 12 -2.39 1.08 0.75
C LEU A 12 -3.48 0.13 1.25
N LEU A 13 -4.15 -0.58 0.35
CA LEU A 13 -5.15 -1.59 0.70
C LEU A 13 -4.54 -2.77 1.46
N ALA A 14 -3.38 -3.26 1.02
CA ALA A 14 -2.65 -4.32 1.69
C ALA A 14 -2.24 -3.90 3.11
N LEU A 15 -1.76 -2.66 3.27
CA LEU A 15 -1.42 -2.12 4.59
C LEU A 15 -2.67 -1.91 5.47
N MET A 16 -3.83 -1.59 4.89
CA MET A 16 -5.10 -1.48 5.62
C MET A 16 -5.62 -2.83 6.10
N LYS A 17 -5.41 -3.88 5.30
CA LYS A 17 -5.87 -5.26 5.59
C LYS A 17 -4.88 -6.07 6.41
N LYS A 18 -3.69 -5.53 6.67
CA LYS A 18 -2.65 -6.21 7.44
C LYS A 18 -3.18 -6.66 8.80
N GLU A 19 -2.75 -7.83 9.24
CA GLU A 19 -3.03 -8.31 10.58
C GLU A 19 -2.26 -7.50 11.63
N SER A 20 -2.72 -7.53 12.88
CA SER A 20 -2.12 -6.76 13.97
C SER A 20 -0.67 -7.17 14.27
N LYS A 21 -0.28 -8.39 13.91
CA LYS A 21 1.08 -8.92 14.08
C LYS A 21 1.99 -8.68 12.86
N GLU A 22 1.42 -8.30 11.72
CA GLU A 22 2.17 -8.07 10.50
C GLU A 22 2.87 -6.72 10.52
N THR A 23 4.14 -6.75 10.16
CA THR A 23 4.98 -5.57 9.95
C THR A 23 4.81 -5.03 8.54
N LEU A 24 5.30 -3.80 8.30
CA LEU A 24 5.34 -3.24 6.95
C LEU A 24 6.15 -4.12 5.99
N SER A 25 7.23 -4.76 6.47
CA SER A 25 8.04 -5.66 5.66
C SER A 25 7.29 -6.92 5.26
N ASP A 26 6.44 -7.47 6.13
CA ASP A 26 5.60 -8.63 5.80
C ASP A 26 4.62 -8.28 4.67
N VAL A 27 4.01 -7.09 4.75
CA VAL A 27 3.14 -6.56 3.69
C VAL A 27 3.89 -6.37 2.38
N GLN A 28 5.11 -5.82 2.42
CA GLN A 28 5.95 -5.66 1.23
C GLN A 28 6.30 -7.02 0.59
N ASN A 29 6.68 -8.00 1.40
CA ASN A 29 7.00 -9.34 0.93
C ASN A 29 5.78 -10.01 0.27
N MET A 30 4.60 -9.95 0.90
CA MET A 30 3.36 -10.48 0.31
C MET A 30 3.07 -9.84 -1.05
N LEU A 31 3.21 -8.53 -1.18
CA LEU A 31 2.98 -7.84 -2.44
C LEU A 31 3.96 -8.28 -3.53
N VAL A 32 5.24 -8.45 -3.20
CA VAL A 32 6.26 -8.97 -4.15
C VAL A 32 5.98 -10.42 -4.53
N GLU A 33 5.52 -11.25 -3.59
CA GLU A 33 5.16 -12.66 -3.83
C GLU A 33 3.99 -12.81 -4.80
N THR A 34 3.07 -11.84 -4.87
CA THR A 34 2.00 -11.85 -5.89
C THR A 34 2.51 -11.63 -7.31
N GLY A 35 3.79 -11.27 -7.48
CA GLY A 35 4.40 -10.97 -8.77
C GLY A 35 4.04 -9.58 -9.32
N MET A 36 3.45 -8.71 -8.49
CA MET A 36 2.99 -7.40 -8.90
C MET A 36 4.14 -6.41 -9.19
N PHE A 37 5.26 -6.55 -8.48
CA PHE A 37 6.49 -5.76 -8.65
C PHE A 37 7.67 -6.41 -7.90
N ASP A 38 8.90 -5.99 -8.19
CA ASP A 38 10.09 -6.44 -7.46
C ASP A 38 10.26 -5.73 -6.10
N MET A 39 11.16 -6.22 -5.25
CA MET A 39 11.37 -5.63 -3.92
C MET A 39 11.95 -4.20 -3.95
N LYS A 40 12.66 -3.81 -5.01
CA LYS A 40 13.19 -2.44 -5.16
C LYS A 40 12.07 -1.47 -5.54
N GLU A 41 11.22 -1.87 -6.48
CA GLU A 41 10.03 -1.15 -6.90
C GLU A 41 9.07 -0.99 -5.72
N CYS A 42 8.78 -2.08 -4.99
CA CYS A 42 7.96 -2.06 -3.79
C CYS A 42 8.46 -1.02 -2.77
N LYS A 43 9.75 -1.06 -2.42
CA LYS A 43 10.35 -0.10 -1.49
C LYS A 43 10.26 1.34 -2.00
N SER A 44 10.39 1.54 -3.31
CA SER A 44 10.30 2.88 -3.93
C SER A 44 8.88 3.43 -3.83
N VAL A 45 7.86 2.60 -4.07
CA VAL A 45 6.45 2.96 -3.89
C VAL A 45 6.15 3.29 -2.44
N PHE A 46 6.56 2.45 -1.48
CA PHE A 46 6.33 2.74 -0.06
C PHE A 46 7.04 4.01 0.41
N LYS A 47 8.22 4.32 -0.15
CA LYS A 47 8.92 5.59 0.12
C LYS A 47 8.12 6.78 -0.43
N MET A 48 7.58 6.67 -1.64
CA MET A 48 6.70 7.69 -2.21
C MET A 48 5.45 7.87 -1.34
N LEU A 49 4.78 6.79 -0.95
CA LEU A 49 3.58 6.84 -0.10
C LEU A 49 3.83 7.50 1.26
N LYS A 50 5.03 7.34 1.82
CA LYS A 50 5.47 8.09 3.02
C LYS A 50 5.67 9.57 2.73
N ASN A 51 6.38 9.91 1.66
CA ASN A 51 6.62 11.30 1.26
C ASN A 51 5.30 12.06 0.98
N GLU A 52 4.34 11.37 0.36
CA GLU A 52 2.99 11.87 0.06
C GLU A 52 2.04 11.82 1.27
N GLN A 53 2.54 11.44 2.45
CA GLN A 53 1.80 11.36 3.71
C GLN A 53 0.60 10.42 3.69
N TYR A 54 0.59 9.39 2.84
CA TYR A 54 -0.37 8.30 2.95
C TYR A 54 0.02 7.31 4.06
N ILE A 55 1.31 7.13 4.28
CA ILE A 55 1.89 6.31 5.35
C ILE A 55 2.65 7.24 6.31
N SER A 56 2.47 7.05 7.61
CA SER A 56 3.14 7.80 8.66
C SER A 56 4.60 7.34 8.84
N GLU A 57 5.39 8.13 9.58
CA GLU A 57 6.75 7.72 9.96
C GLU A 57 6.78 6.43 10.80
N ASN A 58 5.67 6.11 11.47
CA ASN A 58 5.50 4.90 12.27
C ASN A 58 4.96 3.70 11.48
N ASP A 59 5.05 3.74 10.14
CA ASP A 59 4.61 2.65 9.24
C ASP A 59 3.11 2.32 9.32
N THR A 60 2.29 3.28 9.77
CA THR A 60 0.83 3.16 9.80
C THR A 60 0.17 4.03 8.75
N LEU A 61 -1.02 3.66 8.27
CA LEU A 61 -1.79 4.55 7.41
C LEU A 61 -2.17 5.85 8.16
N THR A 62 -2.06 6.97 7.45
CA THR A 62 -2.65 8.25 7.88
C THR A 62 -4.13 8.29 7.50
N MET A 63 -4.87 9.32 7.93
CA MET A 63 -6.25 9.52 7.46
C MET A 63 -6.34 9.59 5.92
N LYS A 64 -5.35 10.20 5.27
CA LYS A 64 -5.26 10.26 3.80
C LYS A 64 -5.08 8.86 3.21
N GLY A 65 -4.16 8.07 3.75
CA GLY A 65 -3.92 6.69 3.33
C GLY A 65 -5.14 5.78 3.52
N VAL A 66 -5.85 5.91 4.64
CA VAL A 66 -7.09 5.14 4.90
C VAL A 66 -8.18 5.47 3.89
N MET A 67 -8.36 6.76 3.53
CA MET A 67 -9.36 7.15 2.53
C MET A 67 -9.06 6.54 1.17
N GLU A 68 -7.83 6.64 0.66
CA GLU A 68 -7.46 6.03 -0.62
C GLU A 68 -7.53 4.50 -0.58
N ALA A 69 -7.14 3.86 0.52
CA ALA A 69 -7.27 2.40 0.69
C ALA A 69 -8.72 1.94 0.62
N LYS A 70 -9.66 2.70 1.19
CA LYS A 70 -11.10 2.41 1.10
C LYS A 70 -11.64 2.60 -0.31
N LEU A 71 -11.25 3.68 -0.98
CA LEU A 71 -11.61 3.89 -2.39
C LEU A 71 -11.09 2.75 -3.26
N ALA A 72 -9.86 2.30 -3.02
CA ALA A 72 -9.28 1.12 -3.66
C ALA A 72 -10.13 -0.13 -3.42
N GLU A 73 -10.50 -0.40 -2.17
CA GLU A 73 -11.32 -1.55 -1.82
C GLU A 73 -12.67 -1.56 -2.54
N GLU A 74 -13.34 -0.41 -2.65
CA GLU A 74 -14.61 -0.28 -3.36
C GLU A 74 -14.47 -0.50 -4.86
N MET A 75 -13.37 -0.02 -5.46
CA MET A 75 -13.09 -0.25 -6.88
C MET A 75 -12.82 -1.73 -7.21
N PHE A 76 -12.14 -2.47 -6.34
CA PHE A 76 -11.83 -3.89 -6.56
C PHE A 76 -13.00 -4.83 -6.26
N LYS A 77 -14.06 -4.35 -5.58
CA LYS A 77 -15.27 -5.14 -5.29
C LYS A 77 -16.31 -5.08 -6.42
N GLN A 78 -16.15 -4.20 -7.41
CA GLN A 78 -16.99 -4.16 -8.61
C GLN A 78 -16.51 -5.16 -9.67
#